data_AF-A0A1F5VP47-F1
#
_entry.id   AF-A0A1F5VP47-F1
#
_cell.length_a   1.000
_cell.length_b   1.000
_cell.length_c   1.000
_cell.angle_alpha   90.00
_cell.angle_beta   90.00
_cell.angle_gamma   90.00
#
_symmetry.space_group_name_H-M   'P 1'
#
loop_
_entity.id
_entity.type
_entity.pdbx_description
1 polymer ?
#
loop_
_entity_poly.entity_id
_entity_poly.type
_entity_poly.pdbx_seq_one_letter_code
_entity_poly.pdbx_strand_id
1 'polypeptide(L)'
;MGIMNIKGLLLFLFIPVTLVLFLLFPFGVLISVLLGLGIMFFHRLIARPYMKYYHAKKCLWCNAPFKNASSLKINVEEGKNVQEFNSCSEKCKRGVQNFFRFTGAYRHMIKWGILIPLAGYLVIALLVSFEILALDMQWVKNSFKAIIAILVVSVSFFYRVGGAAELVFPLPVHNLLLLGIRNTLWIFRIVGIWWLITVGKDVIELLA
;
A
#
# COMPACT_ATOMS: atom_id res chain seq x y z
N MET A 1 13.15 18.48 6.57
CA MET A 1 12.76 17.14 6.08
C MET A 1 13.77 16.14 6.62
N GLY A 2 13.33 15.11 7.35
CA GLY A 2 14.25 14.09 7.87
C GLY A 2 14.89 13.32 6.71
N ILE A 3 16.19 13.04 6.81
CA ILE A 3 16.95 12.22 5.87
C ILE A 3 16.18 10.89 5.71
N MET A 4 15.57 10.68 4.54
CA MET A 4 14.90 9.42 4.25
C MET A 4 15.93 8.31 4.30
N ASN A 5 15.65 7.27 5.07
CA ASN A 5 16.51 6.11 5.16
C ASN A 5 16.48 5.38 3.81
N ILE A 6 17.59 5.44 3.07
CA ILE A 6 17.75 4.85 1.74
C ILE A 6 17.33 3.37 1.74
N LYS A 7 17.64 2.60 2.79
CA LYS A 7 17.22 1.18 2.89
C LYS A 7 15.71 1.04 2.93
N GLY A 8 15.02 1.94 3.63
CA GLY A 8 13.56 1.96 3.68
C GLY A 8 12.93 2.29 2.32
N LEU A 9 13.52 3.26 1.61
CA LEU A 9 13.08 3.63 0.26
C LEU A 9 13.31 2.50 -0.75
N LEU A 10 14.48 1.85 -0.72
CA LEU A 10 14.79 0.70 -1.58
C LEU A 10 13.80 -0.46 -1.37
N LEU A 11 13.49 -0.77 -0.10
CA LEU A 11 12.48 -1.77 0.22
C LEU A 11 11.07 -1.34 -0.17
N PHE A 12 10.78 -0.03 -0.22
CA PHE A 12 9.50 0.47 -0.70
C PHE A 12 9.37 0.38 -2.23
N LEU A 13 10.48 0.56 -2.97
CA LEU A 13 10.54 0.50 -4.43
C LEU A 13 10.06 -0.85 -4.99
N PHE A 14 10.01 -1.88 -4.15
CA PHE A 14 9.35 -3.14 -4.43
C PHE A 14 7.91 -2.99 -5.02
N ILE A 15 7.10 -2.09 -4.45
CA ILE A 15 5.71 -1.87 -4.89
C ILE A 15 5.65 -1.32 -6.33
N PRO A 16 6.33 -0.21 -6.67
CA PRO A 16 6.30 0.29 -8.05
C PRO A 16 6.92 -0.69 -9.04
N VAL A 17 7.97 -1.44 -8.67
CA VAL A 17 8.55 -2.47 -9.55
C VAL A 17 7.54 -3.57 -9.87
N THR A 18 6.81 -4.07 -8.87
CA THR A 18 5.78 -5.10 -9.11
C THR A 18 4.60 -4.58 -9.89
N LEU A 19 4.17 -3.33 -9.66
CA LEU A 19 3.15 -2.69 -10.49
C LEU A 19 3.60 -2.53 -11.94
N VAL A 20 4.86 -2.19 -12.20
CA VAL A 20 5.41 -2.12 -13.57
C VAL A 20 5.38 -3.49 -14.24
N LEU A 21 5.80 -4.55 -13.55
CA LEU A 21 5.75 -5.91 -14.09
C LEU A 21 4.30 -6.33 -14.42
N PHE A 22 3.36 -6.03 -13.54
CA PHE A 22 1.95 -6.39 -13.73
C PHE A 22 1.24 -5.51 -14.76
N LEU A 23 1.59 -4.24 -14.92
CA LEU A 23 0.87 -3.33 -15.82
C LEU A 23 1.49 -3.23 -17.21
N LEU A 24 2.81 -3.39 -17.34
CA LEU A 24 3.50 -3.25 -18.62
C LEU A 24 3.85 -4.59 -19.25
N PHE A 25 3.93 -5.67 -18.47
CA PHE A 25 4.33 -6.99 -18.93
C PHE A 25 5.60 -7.00 -19.81
N PRO A 26 6.73 -6.40 -19.35
CA PRO A 26 7.91 -6.19 -20.19
C PRO A 26 8.55 -7.48 -20.72
N PHE A 27 8.27 -8.63 -20.08
CA PHE A 27 8.77 -9.95 -20.47
C PHE A 27 7.64 -10.88 -20.94
N GLY A 28 6.47 -10.33 -21.31
CA GLY A 28 5.24 -11.09 -21.52
C GLY A 28 4.48 -11.35 -20.22
N VAL A 29 3.20 -11.71 -20.32
CA VAL A 29 2.28 -11.79 -19.16
C VAL A 29 2.75 -12.83 -18.15
N LEU A 30 2.96 -14.08 -18.58
CA LEU A 30 3.31 -15.18 -17.67
C LEU A 30 4.59 -14.91 -16.87
N ILE A 31 5.69 -14.57 -17.55
CA ILE A 31 6.99 -14.31 -16.90
C ILE A 31 6.89 -13.11 -15.96
N SER A 32 6.25 -12.02 -16.39
CA SER A 32 6.11 -10.83 -15.55
C SER A 32 5.24 -11.09 -14.31
N VAL A 33 4.19 -11.91 -14.44
CA VAL A 33 3.35 -12.33 -13.31
C VAL A 33 4.15 -13.19 -12.33
N LEU A 34 4.85 -14.21 -12.81
CA LEU A 34 5.68 -15.09 -11.97
C LEU A 34 6.78 -14.31 -11.24
N LEU A 35 7.47 -13.41 -11.94
CA LEU A 35 8.47 -12.53 -11.33
C LEU A 35 7.82 -11.63 -10.29
N GLY A 36 6.72 -10.96 -10.60
CA GLY A 36 6.05 -10.07 -9.65
C GLY A 36 5.62 -10.80 -8.36
N LEU A 37 5.05 -12.00 -8.48
CA LEU A 37 4.69 -12.85 -7.34
C LEU A 37 5.93 -13.31 -6.55
N GLY A 38 7.00 -13.70 -7.25
CA GLY A 38 8.28 -14.05 -6.63
C GLY A 38 8.84 -12.89 -5.81
N ILE A 39 8.89 -11.69 -6.37
CA ILE A 39 9.39 -10.52 -5.65
C ILE A 39 8.46 -10.18 -4.47
N MET A 40 7.12 -10.32 -4.58
CA MET A 40 6.18 -10.18 -3.45
C MET A 40 6.52 -11.11 -2.29
N PHE A 41 6.83 -12.36 -2.61
CA PHE A 41 7.22 -13.35 -1.62
C PHE A 41 8.56 -13.00 -0.95
N PHE A 42 9.60 -12.68 -1.73
CA PHE A 42 10.92 -12.33 -1.20
C PHE A 42 10.91 -11.03 -0.39
N HIS A 43 10.14 -10.03 -0.83
CA HIS A 43 9.97 -8.78 -0.07
C HIS A 43 9.47 -9.05 1.34
N ARG A 44 8.49 -9.95 1.50
CA ARG A 44 7.97 -10.31 2.83
C ARG A 44 9.04 -10.93 3.72
N LEU A 45 9.96 -11.71 3.16
CA LEU A 45 11.07 -12.32 3.90
C LEU A 45 12.09 -11.27 4.36
N ILE A 46 12.40 -10.29 3.52
CA ILE A 46 13.40 -9.23 3.80
C ILE A 46 12.82 -8.12 4.68
N ALA A 47 11.55 -7.76 4.49
CA ALA A 47 10.91 -6.66 5.22
C ALA A 47 10.65 -7.01 6.70
N ARG A 48 10.43 -8.28 7.02
CA ARG A 48 10.22 -8.76 8.40
C ARG A 48 11.40 -8.48 9.36
N PRO A 49 12.64 -8.89 9.07
CA PRO A 49 13.78 -8.56 9.93
C PRO A 49 14.04 -7.06 10.00
N TYR A 50 13.85 -6.34 8.88
CA TYR A 50 13.93 -4.87 8.87
C TYR A 50 12.96 -4.24 9.88
N MET A 51 11.70 -4.70 9.88
CA MET A 51 10.67 -4.26 10.83
C MET A 51 11.10 -4.48 12.28
N LYS A 52 11.50 -5.71 12.60
CA LYS A 52 11.93 -6.05 13.97
C LYS A 52 13.05 -5.15 14.45
N TYR A 53 13.99 -4.78 13.58
CA TYR A 53 15.10 -3.91 13.93
C TYR A 53 14.73 -2.43 14.05
N TYR A 54 13.87 -1.91 13.15
CA TYR A 54 13.61 -0.47 13.05
C TYR A 54 12.34 0.02 13.73
N HIS A 55 11.41 -0.85 14.14
CA HIS A 55 10.13 -0.43 14.72
C HIS A 55 10.29 0.47 15.97
N ALA A 56 11.28 0.17 16.82
CA ALA A 56 11.57 0.96 18.01
C ALA A 56 12.41 2.22 17.73
N LYS A 57 13.07 2.31 16.57
CA LYS A 57 14.07 3.35 16.26
C LYS A 57 13.51 4.56 15.50
N LYS A 58 12.28 4.47 15.02
CA LYS A 58 11.66 5.49 14.17
C LYS A 58 10.21 5.74 14.55
N CYS A 59 9.74 6.95 14.26
CA CYS A 59 8.34 7.31 14.36
C CYS A 59 7.52 6.63 13.25
N LEU A 60 6.51 5.84 13.60
CA LEU A 60 5.65 5.15 12.60
C LEU A 60 4.88 6.14 11.70
N TRP A 61 4.55 7.34 12.19
CA TRP A 61 3.81 8.33 11.42
C TRP A 61 4.66 9.01 10.35
N CYS A 62 5.77 9.63 10.76
CA CYS A 62 6.58 10.51 9.90
C CYS A 62 7.91 9.89 9.45
N ASN A 63 8.24 8.69 9.95
CA ASN A 63 9.49 7.95 9.70
C ASN A 63 10.77 8.66 10.16
N ALA A 64 10.64 9.69 11.01
CA ALA A 64 11.81 10.35 11.59
C ALA A 64 12.52 9.41 12.58
N PRO A 65 13.86 9.32 12.57
CA PRO A 65 14.60 8.60 13.59
C PRO A 65 14.46 9.30 14.94
N PHE A 66 14.42 8.54 16.04
CA PHE A 66 14.49 9.12 17.37
C PHE A 66 15.91 9.61 17.64
N LYS A 67 16.03 10.89 18.02
CA LYS A 67 17.28 11.45 18.55
C LYS A 67 17.33 11.40 20.08
N ASN A 68 16.17 11.47 20.76
CA ASN A 68 16.04 11.47 22.22
C ASN A 68 15.02 10.42 22.71
N ALA A 69 15.13 10.01 23.97
CA ALA A 69 14.46 8.86 24.60
C ALA A 69 12.93 8.97 24.77
N SER A 70 12.33 10.15 24.56
CA SER A 70 10.88 10.35 24.70
C SER A 70 10.14 9.88 23.45
N SER A 71 9.88 8.57 23.40
CA SER A 71 8.98 7.95 22.43
C SER A 71 7.61 7.70 23.06
N LEU A 72 6.56 8.09 22.36
CA LEU A 72 5.20 7.76 22.75
C LEU A 72 4.83 6.42 22.15
N LYS A 73 4.63 5.43 23.03
CA LYS A 73 4.29 4.05 22.68
C LYS A 73 2.83 3.93 22.24
N ILE A 74 2.58 3.05 21.29
CA ILE A 74 1.28 2.71 20.73
C ILE A 74 1.22 1.20 20.58
N ASN A 75 0.31 0.58 21.32
CA ASN A 75 0.06 -0.85 21.19
C ASN A 75 -0.96 -1.06 20.07
N VAL A 76 -0.61 -1.93 19.12
CA VAL A 76 -1.44 -2.28 17.97
C VAL A 76 -1.56 -3.81 17.95
N GLU A 77 -2.78 -4.31 17.82
CA GLU A 77 -3.06 -5.74 17.82
C GLU A 77 -2.91 -6.32 16.40
N GLU A 78 -1.95 -7.23 16.23
CA GLU A 78 -1.77 -8.04 15.03
C GLU A 78 -2.13 -9.51 15.34
N GLY A 79 -3.41 -9.85 15.16
CA GLY A 79 -3.94 -11.17 15.50
C GLY A 79 -3.92 -11.41 17.01
N LYS A 80 -3.17 -12.41 17.48
CA LYS A 80 -2.98 -12.66 18.93
C LYS A 80 -1.79 -11.91 19.53
N ASN A 81 -1.03 -11.18 18.72
CA ASN A 81 0.19 -10.51 19.17
C ASN A 81 -0.07 -9.01 19.30
N VAL A 82 0.36 -8.42 20.40
CA VAL A 82 0.42 -6.97 20.56
C VAL A 82 1.80 -6.50 20.10
N GLN A 83 1.84 -5.61 19.11
CA GLN A 83 3.07 -4.94 18.69
C GLN A 83 3.10 -3.51 19.20
N GLU A 84 4.24 -3.13 19.76
CA GLU A 84 4.49 -1.79 20.25
C GLU A 84 5.14 -0.96 19.14
N PHE A 85 4.57 0.21 18.85
CA PHE A 85 5.13 1.18 17.90
C PHE A 85 5.39 2.51 18.59
N ASN A 86 6.38 3.23 18.06
CA ASN A 86 6.79 4.51 18.63
C ASN A 86 6.31 5.68 17.76
N SER A 87 6.02 6.80 18.41
CA SER A 87 5.68 8.08 17.78
C SER A 87 6.45 9.23 18.43
N CYS A 88 6.83 10.24 17.64
CA CYS A 88 7.71 11.34 18.08
C CYS A 88 6.96 12.53 18.69
N SER A 89 5.63 12.57 18.63
CA SER A 89 4.80 13.62 19.21
C SER A 89 3.36 13.16 19.33
N GLU A 90 2.58 13.81 20.18
CA GLU A 90 1.13 13.54 20.34
C GLU A 90 0.37 13.69 19.02
N LYS A 91 0.78 14.64 18.17
CA LYS A 91 0.22 14.80 16.82
C LYS A 91 0.47 13.56 15.95
N CYS A 92 1.68 13.00 16.00
CA CYS A 92 2.00 11.78 15.28
C CYS A 92 1.27 10.57 15.85
N LYS A 93 1.18 10.47 17.19
CA LYS A 93 0.44 9.43 17.89
C LYS A 93 -1.02 9.39 17.48
N ARG A 94 -1.69 10.55 17.51
CA ARG A 94 -3.10 10.68 17.08
C ARG A 94 -3.28 10.31 15.61
N GLY A 95 -2.34 10.70 14.75
CA GLY A 95 -2.36 10.32 13.33
C GLY A 95 -2.34 8.79 13.14
N VAL A 96 -1.42 8.10 13.83
CA VAL A 96 -1.31 6.64 13.82
C VAL A 96 -2.60 6.00 14.35
N GLN A 97 -3.11 6.47 15.48
CA GLN A 97 -4.34 5.95 16.08
C GLN A 97 -5.54 6.10 15.16
N ASN A 98 -5.76 7.29 14.59
CA ASN A 98 -6.87 7.54 13.67
C ASN A 98 -6.76 6.63 12.44
N PHE A 99 -5.55 6.48 11.89
CA PHE A 99 -5.31 5.60 10.75
C PHE A 99 -5.62 4.13 11.08
N PHE A 100 -5.15 3.61 12.22
CA PHE A 100 -5.42 2.22 12.60
C PHE A 100 -6.87 1.99 12.98
N ARG A 101 -7.52 2.94 13.65
CA ARG A 101 -8.97 2.89 13.95
C ARG A 101 -9.79 2.81 12.68
N PHE A 102 -9.51 3.68 11.71
CA PHE A 102 -10.20 3.69 10.43
C PHE A 102 -9.94 2.39 9.66
N THR A 103 -8.68 1.99 9.50
CA THR A 103 -8.35 0.79 8.73
C THR A 103 -8.82 -0.49 9.41
N GLY A 104 -8.84 -0.54 10.75
CA GLY A 104 -9.42 -1.60 11.54
C GLY A 104 -10.94 -1.73 11.34
N ALA A 105 -11.67 -0.61 11.42
CA ALA A 105 -13.11 -0.57 11.18
C ALA A 105 -13.50 -1.05 9.76
N TYR A 106 -12.71 -0.67 8.75
CA TYR A 106 -12.96 -1.04 7.35
C TYR A 106 -12.05 -2.17 6.84
N ARG A 107 -11.53 -3.01 7.75
CA ARG A 107 -10.49 -4.00 7.42
C ARG A 107 -10.85 -4.91 6.25
N HIS A 108 -12.08 -5.41 6.23
CA HIS A 108 -12.54 -6.34 5.21
C HIS A 108 -12.71 -5.63 3.87
N MET A 109 -13.30 -4.43 3.88
CA MET A 109 -13.45 -3.61 2.68
C MET A 109 -12.09 -3.27 2.06
N ILE A 110 -11.10 -2.86 2.87
CA ILE A 110 -9.76 -2.53 2.37
C ILE A 110 -9.04 -3.79 1.88
N LYS A 111 -9.07 -4.88 2.65
CA LYS A 111 -8.40 -6.14 2.28
C LYS A 111 -8.94 -6.69 0.96
N TRP A 112 -10.26 -6.83 0.85
CA TRP A 112 -10.89 -7.37 -0.34
C TRP A 112 -10.88 -6.37 -1.50
N GLY A 113 -10.99 -5.08 -1.23
CA GLY A 113 -10.88 -4.02 -2.23
C GLY A 113 -9.50 -3.92 -2.89
N ILE A 114 -8.44 -4.43 -2.25
CA ILE A 114 -7.12 -4.56 -2.89
C ILE A 114 -6.95 -5.94 -3.52
N LEU A 115 -7.29 -7.00 -2.78
CA LEU A 115 -7.00 -8.37 -3.19
C LEU A 115 -7.84 -8.83 -4.39
N ILE A 116 -9.15 -8.52 -4.40
CA ILE A 116 -10.05 -8.96 -5.47
C ILE A 116 -9.67 -8.30 -6.80
N PRO A 117 -9.48 -6.97 -6.91
CA PRO A 117 -9.10 -6.37 -8.18
C PRO A 117 -7.73 -6.84 -8.66
N LEU A 118 -6.77 -7.05 -7.74
CA LEU A 118 -5.45 -7.57 -8.11
C LEU A 118 -5.54 -9.00 -8.65
N ALA A 119 -6.17 -9.91 -7.91
CA ALA A 119 -6.30 -11.31 -8.33
C ALA A 119 -7.11 -11.41 -9.64
N GLY A 120 -8.23 -10.69 -9.73
CA GLY A 120 -9.05 -10.61 -10.94
C GLY A 120 -8.25 -10.08 -12.13
N TYR A 121 -7.50 -8.99 -11.95
CA TYR A 121 -6.63 -8.43 -12.99
C TYR A 121 -5.61 -9.46 -13.49
N LEU A 122 -4.90 -10.14 -12.60
CA LEU A 122 -3.88 -11.13 -12.98
C LEU A 122 -4.48 -12.32 -13.73
N VAL A 123 -5.63 -12.84 -13.28
CA VAL A 123 -6.33 -13.94 -13.94
C VAL A 123 -6.84 -13.52 -15.32
N ILE A 124 -7.54 -12.38 -15.41
CA ILE A 124 -8.06 -11.87 -16.68
C ILE A 124 -6.91 -11.59 -17.65
N ALA A 125 -5.81 -10.99 -17.18
CA ALA A 125 -4.66 -10.71 -18.03
C ALA A 125 -4.04 -12.00 -18.61
N LEU A 126 -3.96 -13.07 -17.82
CA LEU A 126 -3.52 -14.38 -18.31
C LEU A 126 -4.50 -14.96 -19.33
N LEU A 127 -5.81 -14.96 -19.04
CA LEU A 127 -6.83 -15.48 -19.95
C LEU A 127 -6.84 -14.73 -21.30
N VAL A 128 -6.73 -13.41 -21.27
CA VAL A 128 -6.61 -12.58 -22.49
C VAL A 128 -5.30 -12.92 -23.23
N SER A 129 -4.18 -13.08 -22.52
CA SER A 129 -2.88 -13.40 -23.12
C SER A 129 -2.82 -14.80 -23.75
N PHE A 130 -3.64 -15.74 -23.29
CA PHE A 130 -3.78 -17.08 -23.87
C PHE A 130 -4.95 -17.15 -24.88
N GLU A 131 -5.51 -16.02 -25.28
CA GLU A 131 -6.62 -15.92 -26.25
C GLU A 131 -7.90 -16.67 -25.83
N ILE A 132 -8.03 -16.97 -24.53
CA ILE A 132 -9.23 -17.60 -23.96
C ILE A 132 -10.37 -16.58 -23.84
N LEU A 133 -10.02 -15.30 -23.67
CA LEU A 133 -10.96 -14.20 -23.49
C LEU A 133 -10.66 -13.04 -24.44
N ALA A 134 -11.64 -12.65 -25.25
CA ALA A 134 -11.53 -11.52 -26.18
C ALA A 134 -11.88 -10.19 -25.50
N LEU A 135 -11.01 -9.71 -24.62
CA LEU A 135 -11.11 -8.38 -24.01
C LEU A 135 -9.90 -7.52 -24.37
N ASP A 136 -10.13 -6.22 -24.49
CA ASP A 136 -9.05 -5.24 -24.64
C ASP A 136 -8.26 -5.14 -23.32
N MET A 137 -6.95 -5.41 -23.41
CA MET A 137 -6.04 -5.34 -22.29
C MET A 137 -5.94 -3.93 -21.66
N GLN A 138 -6.11 -2.87 -22.44
CA GLN A 138 -6.13 -1.49 -21.94
C GLN A 138 -7.34 -1.26 -21.04
N TRP A 139 -8.52 -1.77 -21.41
CA TRP A 139 -9.72 -1.73 -20.57
C TRP A 139 -9.54 -2.48 -19.25
N VAL A 140 -8.92 -3.66 -19.30
CA VAL A 140 -8.61 -4.46 -18.10
C VAL A 140 -7.67 -3.69 -17.17
N LYS A 141 -6.60 -3.09 -17.71
CA LYS A 141 -5.64 -2.26 -16.96
C LYS A 141 -6.31 -1.03 -16.34
N ASN A 142 -7.13 -0.32 -17.11
CA ASN A 142 -7.77 0.91 -16.66
C ASN A 142 -8.82 0.65 -15.57
N SER A 143 -9.57 -0.45 -15.68
CA SER A 143 -10.51 -0.89 -14.65
C SER A 143 -9.78 -1.19 -13.33
N PHE A 144 -8.68 -1.95 -13.39
CA PHE A 144 -7.85 -2.23 -12.22
C PHE A 144 -7.30 -0.93 -11.59
N LYS A 145 -6.70 -0.05 -12.41
CA LYS A 145 -6.17 1.24 -11.93
C LYS A 145 -7.24 2.08 -11.26
N ALA A 146 -8.42 2.22 -11.88
CA ALA A 146 -9.52 3.02 -11.34
C ALA A 146 -9.98 2.52 -9.97
N ILE A 147 -10.26 1.22 -9.84
CA ILE A 147 -10.75 0.63 -8.59
C ILE A 147 -9.72 0.82 -7.47
N ILE A 148 -8.45 0.49 -7.73
CA ILE A 148 -7.37 0.66 -6.75
C ILE A 148 -7.18 2.13 -6.39
N ALA A 149 -7.18 3.03 -7.38
CA ALA A 149 -7.00 4.46 -7.17
C ALA A 149 -8.11 5.06 -6.30
N ILE A 150 -9.38 4.75 -6.59
CA ILE A 150 -10.52 5.17 -5.76
C ILE A 150 -10.30 4.72 -4.32
N LEU A 151 -10.02 3.43 -4.11
CA LEU A 151 -9.84 2.87 -2.76
C LEU A 151 -8.71 3.56 -1.99
N VAL A 152 -7.50 3.66 -2.57
CA VAL A 152 -6.34 4.22 -1.84
C VAL A 152 -6.47 5.73 -1.62
N VAL A 153 -7.07 6.46 -2.56
CA VAL A 153 -7.36 7.89 -2.40
C VAL A 153 -8.38 8.09 -1.29
N SER A 154 -9.49 7.35 -1.28
CA SER A 154 -10.49 7.41 -0.22
C SER A 154 -9.86 7.12 1.15
N VAL A 155 -9.09 6.04 1.30
CA VAL A 155 -8.37 5.74 2.55
C VAL A 155 -7.46 6.90 2.97
N SER A 156 -6.76 7.53 2.02
CA SER A 156 -5.85 8.63 2.32
C SER A 156 -6.51 9.91 2.84
N PHE A 157 -7.80 10.11 2.57
CA PHE A 157 -8.57 11.25 3.06
C PHE A 157 -9.38 10.91 4.30
N PHE A 158 -10.08 9.77 4.29
CA PHE A 158 -11.04 9.41 5.33
C PHE A 158 -10.43 8.80 6.59
N TYR A 159 -9.12 8.49 6.61
CA TYR A 159 -8.45 7.98 7.82
C TYR A 159 -8.64 8.88 9.07
N ARG A 160 -8.92 10.17 8.88
CA ARG A 160 -9.15 11.13 9.97
C ARG A 160 -10.45 10.90 10.73
N VAL A 161 -11.42 10.20 10.12
CA VAL A 161 -12.74 9.91 10.68
C VAL A 161 -12.72 8.62 11.52
N GLY A 162 -11.54 8.05 11.79
CA GLY A 162 -11.40 6.88 12.66
C GLY A 162 -12.02 7.13 14.04
N GLY A 163 -13.17 6.51 14.30
CA GLY A 163 -13.91 6.61 15.56
C GLY A 163 -13.29 5.80 16.71
N ALA A 164 -14.09 5.35 17.67
CA ALA A 164 -13.64 4.61 18.85
C ALA A 164 -13.24 3.14 18.59
N ALA A 165 -13.00 2.75 17.33
CA ALA A 165 -12.67 1.38 16.95
C ALA A 165 -11.37 0.89 17.63
N GLU A 166 -11.23 -0.43 17.72
CA GLU A 166 -10.01 -1.06 18.21
C GLU A 166 -8.83 -0.77 17.27
N LEU A 167 -7.61 -0.74 17.84
CA LEU A 167 -6.37 -0.60 17.08
C LEU A 167 -5.94 -1.94 16.48
N VAL A 168 -6.82 -2.51 15.65
CA VAL A 168 -6.63 -3.80 15.01
C VAL A 168 -5.96 -3.62 13.66
N PHE A 169 -5.00 -4.51 13.40
CA PHE A 169 -4.13 -4.44 12.25
C PHE A 169 -4.64 -5.26 11.05
N PRO A 170 -5.01 -4.63 9.90
CA PRO A 170 -5.62 -5.36 8.79
C PRO A 170 -4.69 -5.65 7.61
N LEU A 171 -3.52 -5.01 7.56
CA LEU A 171 -2.60 -5.04 6.40
C LEU A 171 -1.25 -5.63 6.83
N PRO A 172 -0.15 -5.43 6.09
CA PRO A 172 1.21 -5.74 6.61
C PRO A 172 1.95 -4.47 7.06
N VAL A 173 2.34 -4.33 8.34
CA VAL A 173 2.79 -3.02 8.90
C VAL A 173 4.09 -2.58 8.23
N HIS A 174 4.81 -3.56 7.68
CA HIS A 174 6.10 -3.35 7.07
C HIS A 174 6.09 -2.24 6.02
N ASN A 175 5.13 -2.23 5.10
CA ASN A 175 5.08 -1.19 4.08
C ASN A 175 4.87 0.22 4.68
N LEU A 176 4.16 0.32 5.80
CA LEU A 176 3.92 1.58 6.51
C LEU A 176 5.15 2.03 7.30
N LEU A 177 5.94 1.12 7.89
CA LEU A 177 7.16 1.48 8.61
C LEU A 177 8.29 1.89 7.67
N LEU A 178 8.34 1.35 6.45
CA LEU A 178 9.40 1.66 5.47
C LEU A 178 9.47 3.16 5.15
N LEU A 179 8.30 3.78 4.92
CA LEU A 179 8.18 5.20 4.58
C LEU A 179 7.55 6.07 5.66
N GLY A 180 6.83 5.49 6.62
CA GLY A 180 5.93 6.17 7.54
C GLY A 180 4.53 6.36 6.95
N ILE A 181 3.50 6.17 7.77
CA ILE A 181 2.09 6.24 7.35
C ILE A 181 1.78 7.54 6.60
N ARG A 182 2.26 8.69 7.09
CA ARG A 182 2.02 9.99 6.47
C ARG A 182 2.53 10.04 5.02
N ASN A 183 3.73 9.51 4.78
CA ASN A 183 4.34 9.55 3.46
C ASN A 183 3.66 8.55 2.52
N THR A 184 3.29 7.37 3.01
CA THR A 184 2.48 6.41 2.26
C THR A 184 1.14 7.01 1.82
N LEU A 185 0.43 7.69 2.72
CA LEU A 185 -0.83 8.37 2.39
C LEU A 185 -0.65 9.48 1.34
N TRP A 186 0.46 10.21 1.38
CA TRP A 186 0.79 11.20 0.35
C TRP A 186 1.01 10.55 -1.02
N ILE A 187 1.77 9.45 -1.07
CA ILE A 187 1.98 8.68 -2.31
C ILE A 187 0.65 8.18 -2.85
N PHE A 188 -0.23 7.64 -2.01
CA PHE A 188 -1.56 7.19 -2.41
C PHE A 188 -2.39 8.31 -3.07
N ARG A 189 -2.32 9.53 -2.55
CA ARG A 189 -2.99 10.68 -3.16
C ARG A 189 -2.41 11.00 -4.53
N ILE A 190 -1.09 11.19 -4.60
CA ILE A 190 -0.43 11.64 -5.83
C ILE A 190 -0.64 10.60 -6.94
N VAL A 191 -0.30 9.34 -6.66
CA VAL A 191 -0.39 8.26 -7.64
C VAL A 191 -1.84 7.91 -7.96
N GLY A 192 -2.71 7.86 -6.95
CA GLY A 192 -4.13 7.54 -7.15
C GLY A 192 -4.85 8.61 -7.98
N ILE A 193 -4.67 9.90 -7.65
CA ILE A 193 -5.25 10.99 -8.46
C ILE A 193 -4.69 10.96 -9.88
N TRP A 194 -3.38 10.75 -10.04
CA TRP A 194 -2.78 10.61 -11.37
C TRP A 194 -3.44 9.48 -12.18
N TRP A 195 -3.64 8.30 -11.58
CA TRP A 195 -4.32 7.18 -12.24
C TRP A 195 -5.75 7.52 -12.65
N LEU A 196 -6.52 8.19 -11.78
CA LEU A 196 -7.88 8.61 -12.10
C LEU A 196 -7.92 9.58 -13.28
N ILE A 197 -6.98 10.53 -13.34
CA ILE A 197 -6.87 11.47 -14.47
C ILE A 197 -6.53 10.71 -15.76
N THR A 198 -5.55 9.80 -15.72
CA THR A 198 -5.16 9.06 -16.93
C THR A 198 -6.28 8.13 -17.42
N VAL A 199 -6.96 7.44 -16.51
CA VAL A 199 -8.10 6.59 -16.89
C VAL A 199 -9.25 7.42 -17.44
N GLY A 200 -9.53 8.58 -16.84
CA GLY A 200 -10.57 9.48 -17.35
C GLY A 200 -10.29 10.00 -18.76
N LYS A 201 -9.02 10.31 -19.08
CA LYS A 201 -8.62 10.70 -20.44
C LYS A 201 -8.84 9.57 -21.44
N ASP A 202 -8.34 8.37 -21.14
CA ASP A 202 -8.51 7.20 -22.02
C ASP A 202 -9.99 6.90 -22.30
N VAL A 203 -10.86 7.04 -21.28
CA VAL A 203 -12.31 6.82 -21.44
C VAL A 203 -12.96 7.90 -22.32
N ILE A 204 -12.55 9.17 -22.18
CA ILE A 204 -13.07 10.25 -23.02
C ILE A 204 -12.65 10.06 -24.48
N GLU A 205 -11.39 9.70 -24.72
CA GLU A 205 -10.88 9.43 -26.08
C GLU A 205 -11.57 8.24 -26.76
N LEU A 206 -12.03 7.25 -25.98
CA LEU A 206 -12.82 6.12 -26.51
C LEU A 206 -14.27 6.49 -26.87
N LEU A 207 -14.80 7.59 -26.33
CA LEU A 207 -16.18 8.03 -26.54
C LEU A 207 -16.32 9.15 -27.59
N ALA A 208 -15.20 9.77 -27.99
CA ALA A 208 -15.14 10.85 -28.98
C ALA A 208 -14.91 10.32 -30.40
#